data_AF-A0A7S2DQ50-F1
#
_entry.id   AF-A0A7S2DQ50-F1
#
_cell.length_a   1.000
_cell.length_b   1.000
_cell.length_c   1.000
_cell.angle_alpha   90.00
_cell.angle_beta   90.00
_cell.angle_gamma   90.00
#
_symmetry.space_group_name_H-M   'P 1'
#
loop_
_entity.id
_entity.type
_entity.pdbx_description
1 polymer ?
#
loop_
_entity_poly.entity_id
_entity_poly.type
_entity_poly.pdbx_seq_one_letter_code
_entity_poly.pdbx_strand_id
1 'polypeptide(L)'
;VFVCADSSLGHPWRGFGGSFTEASAVIFNRLSDAKQKEVIRSYFDVTSGLGYNLGRVHIGSCDFSMGMWTCGNIDDGDMLLDGFSIARYHQEIIPMIRQAAKVVGAPLTMLASPWTPPPWMKTKQDFKNGGRLRPDCRKAWAE
;
A
#
# COMPACT_ATOMS: atom_id res chain seq x y z
N VAL A 1 -9.23 22.43 31.25
CA VAL A 1 -8.70 22.84 29.93
C VAL A 1 -9.90 23.05 29.03
N PHE A 2 -10.14 24.28 28.58
CA PHE A 2 -11.16 24.55 27.57
C PHE A 2 -10.48 24.45 26.20
N VAL A 3 -10.97 23.55 25.35
CA VAL A 3 -10.54 23.47 23.95
C VAL A 3 -11.52 24.34 23.15
N CYS A 4 -11.01 25.43 22.57
CA CYS A 4 -11.78 26.24 21.64
C CYS A 4 -11.77 25.52 20.28
N ALA A 5 -12.93 25.03 19.84
CA ALA A 5 -13.06 24.16 18.66
C ALA A 5 -13.02 24.91 17.32
N ASP A 6 -13.03 26.23 17.35
CA ASP A 6 -13.16 27.04 16.13
C ASP A 6 -11.95 27.95 15.97
N SER A 7 -10.90 27.40 15.36
CA SER A 7 -9.89 28.22 14.70
C SER A 7 -10.19 28.20 13.20
N SER A 8 -10.55 29.36 12.65
CA SER A 8 -10.79 29.58 11.21
C SER A 8 -9.53 29.43 10.32
N LEU A 9 -8.44 28.89 10.86
CA LEU A 9 -7.13 28.71 10.24
C LEU A 9 -6.70 27.22 10.19
N GLY A 10 -7.66 26.31 10.01
CA GLY A 10 -7.38 24.88 9.89
C GLY A 10 -7.11 24.45 8.44
N HIS A 11 -6.04 23.68 8.22
CA HIS A 11 -5.91 22.90 6.98
C HIS A 11 -6.93 21.75 6.98
N PRO A 12 -7.64 21.48 5.87
CA PRO A 12 -8.61 20.40 5.83
C PRO A 12 -7.91 19.03 5.97
N TRP A 13 -8.40 18.22 6.91
CA TRP A 13 -7.96 16.83 7.06
C TRP A 13 -8.33 16.04 5.80
N ARG A 14 -7.36 15.34 5.21
CA ARG A 14 -7.60 14.49 4.03
C ARG A 14 -8.33 13.19 4.39
N GLY A 15 -8.18 12.72 5.61
CA GLY A 15 -8.78 11.49 6.10
C GLY A 15 -7.94 10.81 7.16
N PHE A 16 -8.43 9.66 7.63
CA PHE A 16 -7.75 8.80 8.59
C PHE A 16 -7.80 7.36 8.09
N GLY A 17 -6.74 6.61 8.37
CA GLY A 17 -6.82 5.16 8.24
C GLY A 17 -5.50 4.42 8.42
N GLY A 18 -5.33 3.34 7.67
CA GLY A 18 -4.30 2.32 7.93
C GLY A 18 -3.54 1.88 6.67
N SER A 19 -2.53 1.02 6.88
CA SER A 19 -1.75 0.44 5.78
C SER A 19 -2.22 -0.97 5.42
N PHE A 20 -2.42 -1.23 4.14
CA PHE A 20 -2.63 -2.56 3.57
C PHE A 20 -1.28 -3.16 3.17
N THR A 21 -0.61 -3.79 4.13
CA THR A 21 0.63 -4.54 3.87
C THR A 21 0.34 -5.97 3.43
N GLU A 22 1.24 -6.61 2.68
CA GLU A 22 1.10 -8.03 2.30
C GLU A 22 0.91 -8.91 3.55
N ALA A 23 1.65 -8.67 4.63
CA ALA A 23 1.46 -9.39 5.90
C ALA A 23 0.04 -9.22 6.47
N SER A 24 -0.50 -7.98 6.52
CA SER A 24 -1.85 -7.73 7.01
C SER A 24 -2.91 -8.43 6.15
N ALA A 25 -2.71 -8.43 4.83
CA ALA A 25 -3.62 -9.04 3.88
C ALA A 25 -3.60 -10.58 3.98
N VAL A 26 -2.42 -11.19 4.09
CA VAL A 26 -2.28 -12.65 4.26
C VAL A 26 -2.95 -13.11 5.56
N ILE A 27 -2.75 -12.39 6.66
CA ILE A 27 -3.41 -12.73 7.93
C ILE A 27 -4.92 -12.59 7.78
N PHE A 28 -5.37 -11.47 7.20
CA PHE A 28 -6.79 -11.18 6.99
C PHE A 28 -7.48 -12.25 6.12
N ASN A 29 -6.89 -12.64 4.99
CA ASN A 29 -7.49 -13.60 4.06
C ASN A 29 -7.53 -15.04 4.61
N ARG A 30 -6.77 -15.34 5.67
CA ARG A 30 -6.84 -16.62 6.40
C ARG A 30 -7.95 -16.67 7.45
N LEU A 31 -8.56 -15.53 7.78
CA LEU A 31 -9.70 -15.49 8.69
C LEU A 31 -10.95 -16.07 8.01
N SER A 32 -11.89 -16.55 8.82
CA SER A 32 -13.22 -16.92 8.32
C SER A 32 -13.96 -15.69 7.79
N ASP A 33 -14.90 -15.89 6.86
CA ASP A 33 -15.71 -14.81 6.28
C ASP A 33 -16.39 -13.91 7.31
N ALA A 34 -16.86 -14.50 8.42
CA ALA A 34 -17.47 -13.76 9.51
C ALA A 34 -16.47 -12.80 10.17
N LYS A 35 -15.24 -13.27 10.42
CA LYS A 35 -14.17 -12.47 11.00
C LYS A 35 -13.59 -11.45 10.03
N GLN A 36 -13.51 -11.77 8.74
CA GLN A 36 -13.16 -10.79 7.71
C GLN A 36 -14.15 -9.62 7.71
N LYS A 37 -15.46 -9.91 7.71
CA LYS A 37 -16.53 -8.89 7.76
C LYS A 37 -16.47 -8.07 9.05
N GLU A 38 -16.22 -8.70 10.19
CA GLU A 38 -16.06 -8.02 11.48
C GLU A 38 -14.90 -7.02 11.42
N VAL A 39 -13.70 -7.46 11.03
CA VAL A 39 -12.50 -6.62 10.94
C VAL A 39 -12.71 -5.44 9.99
N ILE A 40 -13.23 -5.70 8.78
CA ILE A 40 -13.44 -4.63 7.80
C ILE A 40 -14.48 -3.62 8.30
N ARG A 41 -15.59 -4.07 8.88
CA ARG A 41 -16.61 -3.15 9.41
C ARG A 41 -16.06 -2.34 10.58
N SER A 42 -15.33 -2.95 11.51
CA SER A 42 -14.73 -2.24 12.64
C SER A 42 -13.81 -1.09 12.21
N TYR A 43 -13.08 -1.25 11.11
CA TYR A 43 -12.22 -0.17 10.59
C TYR A 43 -12.94 0.82 9.67
N PHE A 44 -13.71 0.33 8.71
CA PHE A 44 -14.15 1.12 7.55
C PHE A 44 -15.63 1.53 7.59
N ASP A 45 -16.46 0.89 8.40
CA ASP A 45 -17.86 1.29 8.53
C ASP A 45 -17.95 2.62 9.30
N VAL A 46 -18.65 3.60 8.72
CA VAL A 46 -18.77 4.95 9.30
C VAL A 46 -19.76 5.04 10.45
N THR A 47 -20.67 4.07 10.57
CA THR A 47 -21.72 4.08 11.59
C THR A 47 -21.37 3.18 12.77
N SER A 48 -20.75 2.04 12.49
CA SER A 48 -20.45 0.98 13.48
C SER A 48 -18.96 0.75 13.71
N GLY A 49 -18.08 1.43 12.98
CA GLY A 49 -16.62 1.32 13.08
C GLY A 49 -15.93 2.67 13.21
N LEU A 50 -14.62 2.68 12.88
CA LEU A 50 -13.77 3.87 12.93
C LEU A 50 -13.95 4.82 11.74
N GLY A 51 -14.70 4.42 10.70
CA GLY A 51 -14.92 5.23 9.51
C GLY A 51 -13.65 5.57 8.72
N TYR A 52 -12.68 4.65 8.66
CA TYR A 52 -11.46 4.85 7.86
C TYR A 52 -11.80 5.11 6.39
N ASN A 53 -11.18 6.13 5.83
CA ASN A 53 -11.37 6.55 4.43
C ASN A 53 -10.04 6.77 3.68
N LEU A 54 -8.91 6.61 4.38
CA LEU A 54 -7.56 6.71 3.84
C LEU A 54 -6.82 5.37 4.01
N GLY A 55 -6.29 4.83 2.92
CA GLY A 55 -5.45 3.65 2.92
C GLY A 55 -4.02 3.97 2.47
N ARG A 56 -3.04 3.23 2.96
CA ARG A 56 -1.69 3.22 2.42
C ARG A 56 -1.33 1.85 1.86
N VAL A 57 -0.67 1.80 0.71
CA VAL A 57 -0.16 0.56 0.09
C VAL A 57 1.31 0.74 -0.28
N HIS A 58 2.09 -0.33 -0.19
CA HIS A 58 3.50 -0.32 -0.60
C HIS A 58 3.65 -0.65 -2.09
N ILE A 59 4.59 0.00 -2.79
CA ILE A 59 4.99 -0.34 -4.16
C ILE A 59 6.22 -1.28 -4.10
N GLY A 60 6.13 -2.47 -4.69
CA GLY A 60 7.04 -3.59 -4.39
C GLY A 60 6.82 -4.15 -2.98
N SER A 61 7.74 -4.96 -2.48
CA SER A 61 7.74 -5.45 -1.09
C SER A 61 8.16 -4.39 -0.07
N CYS A 62 7.69 -4.54 1.16
CA CYS A 62 8.23 -3.86 2.34
C CYS A 62 8.75 -4.89 3.38
N ASP A 63 9.19 -4.42 4.54
CA ASP A 63 9.54 -5.26 5.69
C ASP A 63 8.36 -6.12 6.21
N PHE A 64 7.11 -5.67 6.00
CA PHE A 64 5.88 -6.43 6.27
C PHE A 64 5.38 -7.17 5.01
N SER A 65 6.29 -7.82 4.29
CA SER A 65 6.00 -8.69 3.15
C SER A 65 6.48 -10.11 3.40
N MET A 66 5.91 -11.09 2.70
CA MET A 66 6.26 -12.51 2.83
C MET A 66 7.64 -12.83 2.24
N GLY A 67 8.23 -11.88 1.50
CA GLY A 67 9.56 -11.94 0.94
C GLY A 67 9.91 -10.63 0.25
N MET A 68 11.12 -10.56 -0.31
CA MET A 68 11.57 -9.41 -1.10
C MET A 68 11.12 -9.58 -2.55
N TRP A 69 10.48 -8.57 -3.11
CA TRP A 69 9.98 -8.58 -4.49
C TRP A 69 9.73 -7.16 -5.02
N THR A 70 9.68 -7.03 -6.34
CA THR A 70 9.27 -5.83 -7.07
C THR A 70 8.07 -6.11 -7.97
N CYS A 71 7.52 -5.08 -8.62
CA CYS A 71 6.34 -5.23 -9.48
C CYS A 71 6.66 -6.01 -10.76
N GLY A 72 6.40 -7.33 -10.74
CA GLY A 72 6.59 -8.21 -11.89
C GLY A 72 7.98 -8.82 -11.97
N ASN A 73 8.24 -9.48 -13.10
CA ASN A 73 9.52 -10.12 -13.42
C ASN A 73 10.30 -9.17 -14.34
N ILE A 74 10.74 -8.04 -13.78
CA ILE A 74 11.54 -7.07 -14.51
C ILE A 74 12.96 -7.61 -14.56
N ASP A 75 13.36 -8.09 -15.74
CA ASP A 75 14.71 -8.60 -15.98
C ASP A 75 15.76 -7.50 -15.75
N ASP A 76 16.98 -7.92 -15.43
CA ASP A 76 18.07 -6.99 -15.20
C ASP A 76 18.37 -6.16 -16.46
N GLY A 77 18.18 -4.86 -16.36
CA GLY A 77 18.38 -3.92 -17.48
C GLY A 77 17.14 -3.69 -18.34
N ASP A 78 15.97 -4.24 -17.98
CA ASP A 78 14.69 -3.93 -18.61
C ASP A 78 14.26 -2.48 -18.31
N MET A 79 14.82 -1.54 -19.07
CA MET A 79 14.51 -0.12 -18.99
C MET A 79 13.16 0.26 -19.59
N LEU A 80 12.50 -0.67 -20.30
CA LEU A 80 11.18 -0.48 -20.90
C LEU A 80 10.04 -0.99 -20.00
N LEU A 81 10.39 -1.70 -18.92
CA LEU A 81 9.47 -2.29 -17.96
C LEU A 81 8.53 -3.33 -18.61
N ASP A 82 9.00 -4.04 -19.63
CA ASP A 82 8.23 -5.09 -20.32
C ASP A 82 7.78 -6.20 -19.35
N GLY A 83 8.56 -6.44 -18.30
CA GLY A 83 8.25 -7.38 -17.23
C GLY A 83 7.34 -6.87 -16.11
N PHE A 84 6.89 -5.61 -16.15
CA PHE A 84 6.09 -5.02 -15.09
C PHE A 84 4.75 -5.73 -14.90
N SER A 85 4.40 -6.01 -13.64
CA SER A 85 3.12 -6.61 -13.30
C SER A 85 2.70 -6.33 -11.87
N ILE A 86 1.39 -6.21 -11.66
CA ILE A 86 0.78 -6.15 -10.33
C ILE A 86 0.11 -7.47 -9.93
N ALA A 87 0.37 -8.57 -10.64
CA ALA A 87 -0.25 -9.88 -10.38
C ALA A 87 -0.15 -10.31 -8.91
N ARG A 88 0.96 -10.01 -8.23
CA ARG A 88 1.13 -10.31 -6.80
C ARG A 88 0.17 -9.56 -5.89
N TYR A 89 -0.14 -8.30 -6.21
CA TYR A 89 -1.14 -7.53 -5.45
C TYR A 89 -2.53 -8.14 -5.53
N HIS A 90 -2.87 -8.80 -6.65
CA HIS A 90 -4.16 -9.45 -6.84
C HIS A 90 -4.36 -10.69 -5.97
N GLN A 91 -3.28 -11.28 -5.44
CA GLN A 91 -3.36 -12.48 -4.62
C GLN A 91 -3.98 -12.17 -3.25
N GLU A 92 -3.46 -11.16 -2.56
CA GLU A 92 -3.81 -10.92 -1.15
C GLU A 92 -4.28 -9.48 -0.88
N ILE A 93 -3.56 -8.48 -1.39
CA ILE A 93 -3.72 -7.07 -1.01
C ILE A 93 -4.97 -6.44 -1.64
N ILE A 94 -5.14 -6.54 -2.97
CA ILE A 94 -6.28 -5.96 -3.69
C ILE A 94 -7.62 -6.55 -3.23
N PRO A 95 -7.75 -7.87 -2.96
CA PRO A 95 -8.96 -8.43 -2.36
C PRO A 95 -9.36 -7.72 -1.06
N MET A 96 -8.43 -7.52 -0.12
CA MET A 96 -8.70 -6.84 1.15
C MET A 96 -9.12 -5.37 0.93
N ILE A 97 -8.41 -4.63 0.07
CA ILE A 97 -8.75 -3.23 -0.27
C ILE A 97 -10.16 -3.15 -0.88
N ARG A 98 -10.54 -4.08 -1.76
CA ARG A 98 -11.87 -4.13 -2.36
C ARG A 98 -12.96 -4.42 -1.33
N GLN A 99 -12.69 -5.27 -0.33
CA GLN A 99 -13.64 -5.48 0.76
C GLN A 99 -13.84 -4.20 1.59
N ALA A 100 -12.77 -3.48 1.91
CA ALA A 100 -12.84 -2.20 2.60
C ALA A 100 -13.64 -1.14 1.82
N ALA A 101 -13.32 -0.95 0.53
CA ALA A 101 -14.03 0.00 -0.32
C ALA A 101 -15.53 -0.30 -0.46
N LYS A 102 -15.92 -1.59 -0.47
CA LYS A 102 -17.33 -1.99 -0.48
C LYS A 102 -18.08 -1.58 0.78
N VAL A 103 -17.43 -1.65 1.95
CA VAL A 103 -18.05 -1.20 3.22
C VAL A 103 -18.17 0.31 3.29
N VAL A 104 -17.17 1.04 2.79
CA VAL A 104 -17.26 2.51 2.67
C VAL A 104 -18.32 2.93 1.64
N GLY A 105 -18.59 2.10 0.63
CA GLY A 105 -19.52 2.42 -0.45
C GLY A 105 -18.94 3.35 -1.53
N ALA A 106 -17.63 3.63 -1.45
CA ALA A 106 -16.88 4.48 -2.38
C ALA A 106 -15.42 4.04 -2.45
N PRO A 107 -14.66 4.44 -3.49
CA PRO A 107 -13.21 4.25 -3.52
C PRO A 107 -12.54 4.89 -2.30
N LEU A 108 -11.60 4.18 -1.68
CA LEU A 108 -10.75 4.75 -0.63
C LEU A 108 -9.77 5.75 -1.24
N THR A 109 -9.44 6.80 -0.49
CA THR A 109 -8.26 7.60 -0.84
C THR A 109 -7.03 6.75 -0.54
N MET A 110 -6.14 6.57 -1.52
CA MET A 110 -4.98 5.68 -1.39
C MET A 110 -3.67 6.45 -1.52
N LEU A 111 -2.75 6.21 -0.59
CA LEU A 111 -1.35 6.62 -0.67
C LEU A 111 -0.50 5.40 -1.05
N ALA A 112 0.19 5.46 -2.18
CA ALA A 112 1.17 4.45 -2.57
C ALA A 112 2.59 4.96 -2.27
N SER A 113 3.44 4.11 -1.70
CA SER A 113 4.84 4.47 -1.43
C SER A 113 5.79 3.30 -1.66
N PRO A 114 6.87 3.48 -2.44
CA PRO A 114 7.86 2.43 -2.66
C PRO A 114 8.81 2.29 -1.45
N TRP A 115 9.30 1.08 -1.22
CA TRP A 115 10.41 0.83 -0.27
C TRP A 115 11.77 0.82 -0.96
N THR A 116 11.85 0.20 -2.13
CA THR A 116 13.08 0.06 -2.91
C THR A 116 12.74 -0.17 -4.38
N PRO A 117 13.53 0.39 -5.31
CA PRO A 117 13.50 -0.03 -6.71
C PRO A 117 14.11 -1.45 -6.87
N PRO A 118 13.96 -2.08 -8.05
CA PRO A 118 14.64 -3.32 -8.40
C PRO A 118 16.15 -3.24 -8.12
N PRO A 119 16.80 -4.33 -7.67
CA PRO A 119 18.23 -4.34 -7.37
C PRO A 119 19.07 -3.75 -8.50
N TRP A 120 18.86 -4.17 -9.75
CA TRP A 120 19.64 -3.70 -10.88
C TRP A 120 19.56 -2.18 -11.10
N MET A 121 18.47 -1.51 -10.69
CA MET A 121 18.35 -0.04 -10.75
C MET A 121 19.14 0.69 -9.65
N LYS A 122 19.78 -0.02 -8.72
CA LYS A 122 20.50 0.54 -7.57
C LYS A 122 22.00 0.46 -7.73
N THR A 123 22.72 1.42 -7.17
CA THR A 123 24.19 1.42 -7.14
C THR A 123 24.81 0.22 -6.43
N LYS A 124 24.08 -0.42 -5.51
CA LYS A 124 24.55 -1.58 -4.73
C LYS A 124 23.92 -2.92 -5.14
N GLN A 125 23.01 -2.92 -6.12
CA GLN A 125 22.36 -4.13 -6.62
C GLN A 125 21.75 -5.04 -5.53
N ASP A 126 21.11 -4.44 -4.53
CA ASP A 126 20.55 -5.18 -3.40
C ASP A 126 19.26 -4.52 -2.89
N PHE A 127 18.34 -5.33 -2.35
CA PHE A 127 17.11 -4.88 -1.70
C PHE A 127 17.38 -4.17 -0.36
N LYS A 128 18.29 -4.69 0.48
CA LYS A 128 18.32 -4.35 1.92
C LYS A 128 19.40 -3.35 2.32
N ASN A 129 20.59 -3.41 1.73
CA ASN A 129 21.77 -2.68 2.21
C ASN A 129 21.87 -1.22 1.69
N GLY A 130 20.71 -0.58 1.51
CA GLY A 130 20.59 0.80 1.03
C GLY A 130 21.03 0.96 -0.43
N GLY A 131 21.86 1.98 -0.69
CA GLY A 131 22.23 2.40 -2.04
C GLY A 131 21.35 3.54 -2.55
N ARG A 132 21.61 3.99 -3.77
CA ARG A 132 20.82 5.04 -4.44
C ARG A 132 20.34 4.53 -5.78
N LEU A 133 19.20 5.05 -6.24
CA LEU A 133 18.76 4.88 -7.62
C LEU A 133 19.84 5.43 -8.56
N ARG A 134 20.27 4.61 -9.53
CA ARG A 134 21.27 5.06 -10.50
C ARG A 134 20.67 6.17 -11.37
N PRO A 135 21.44 7.22 -11.74
CA PRO A 135 20.92 8.34 -12.53
C PRO A 135 20.29 7.93 -13.86
N ASP A 136 20.85 6.93 -14.54
CA ASP A 136 20.37 6.38 -15.81
C ASP A 136 19.04 5.62 -15.68
N CYS A 137 18.72 5.11 -14.48
CA CYS A 137 17.46 4.41 -14.20
C CYS A 137 16.33 5.34 -13.74
N ARG A 138 16.58 6.65 -13.54
CA ARG A 138 15.57 7.56 -12.98
C ARG A 138 14.32 7.68 -13.83
N LYS A 139 14.49 7.68 -15.16
CA LYS A 139 13.36 7.73 -16.08
C LYS A 139 12.53 6.45 -15.97
N ALA A 140 13.16 5.29 -16.14
CA ALA A 140 12.49 4.00 -16.02
C ALA A 140 11.83 3.78 -14.64
N TRP A 141 12.37 4.33 -13.56
CA TRP A 141 11.75 4.24 -12.23
C TRP A 141 10.52 5.17 -12.04
N ALA A 142 10.40 6.22 -12.85
CA ALA A 142 9.31 7.18 -12.77
C ALA A 142 8.11 6.83 -13.65
N GLU A 143 8.32 6.02 -14.70
CA GLU A 143 7.27 5.42 -15.54
C GLU A 143 6.49 4.34 -14.75
#